data_AF-A0A821A4H3-F1
#
_entry.id   AF-A0A821A4H3-F1
#
_cell.length_a   1.000
_cell.length_b   1.000
_cell.length_c   1.000
_cell.angle_alpha   90.00
_cell.angle_beta   90.00
_cell.angle_gamma   90.00
#
_symmetry.space_group_name_H-M   'P 1'
#
loop_
_entity.id
_entity.type
_entity.pdbx_description
1 polymer ?
#
loop_
_entity_poly.entity_id
_entity_poly.type
_entity_poly.pdbx_seq_one_letter_code
_entity_poly.pdbx_strand_id
1 'polypeptide(L)' 'PASKEHPWRSMARHAMTPHYSGTTLDAQARYAAGVKEILENWLNQKLQRQEYLIVDKGQVVSPAYTVGDATKGST' A
#
# COMPACT_ATOMS: atom_id res chain seq x y z
N PRO A 1 -8.32 7.22 -8.38
CA PRO A 1 -7.51 7.06 -9.63
C PRO A 1 -7.09 8.44 -10.13
N ALA A 2 -6.00 8.56 -10.90
CA ALA A 2 -5.67 9.85 -11.51
C ALA A 2 -6.78 10.28 -12.51
N SER A 3 -7.20 11.56 -12.47
CA SER A 3 -8.24 12.11 -13.35
C SER A 3 -7.94 11.84 -14.83
N LYS A 4 -8.98 11.85 -15.67
CA LYS A 4 -8.83 11.61 -17.12
C LYS A 4 -7.98 12.70 -17.79
N GLU A 5 -8.07 13.92 -17.28
CA GLU A 5 -7.37 15.11 -17.77
C GLU A 5 -6.04 15.36 -17.03
N HIS A 6 -5.53 14.38 -16.27
CA HIS A 6 -4.30 14.54 -15.50
C HIS A 6 -3.12 14.89 -16.43
N PRO A 7 -2.38 15.99 -16.18
CA PRO A 7 -1.43 16.57 -17.14
C PRO A 7 -0.28 15.61 -17.52
N TRP A 8 0.09 14.70 -16.62
CA TRP A 8 1.12 13.69 -16.91
C TRP A 8 0.71 12.64 -17.93
N ARG A 9 -0.56 12.58 -18.35
CA ARG A 9 -1.02 11.67 -19.41
C ARG A 9 -0.64 12.12 -20.82
N SER A 10 -0.31 13.40 -21.01
CA SER A 10 0.00 13.99 -22.33
C SER A 10 1.28 14.84 -22.34
N MET A 11 1.98 14.96 -21.21
CA MET A 11 3.26 15.67 -21.11
C MET A 11 4.29 15.12 -22.11
N ALA A 12 5.02 15.99 -22.80
CA ALA A 12 6.04 15.54 -23.75
C ALA A 12 7.14 14.71 -23.07
N ARG A 13 7.63 13.67 -23.78
CA ARG A 13 8.73 12.79 -23.34
C ARG A 13 8.49 12.06 -22.01
N HIS A 14 7.25 11.67 -21.71
CA HIS A 14 6.93 10.89 -20.53
C HIS A 14 7.01 9.36 -20.78
N ALA A 15 7.21 8.59 -19.72
CA ALA A 15 7.14 7.13 -19.74
C ALA A 15 6.14 6.61 -18.68
N MET A 16 5.07 7.36 -18.43
CA MET A 16 4.10 7.03 -17.39
C MET A 16 3.29 5.79 -17.76
N THR A 17 3.04 4.97 -16.75
CA THR A 17 2.05 3.90 -16.78
C THR A 17 1.07 4.11 -15.61
N PRO A 18 -0.11 3.46 -15.62
CA PRO A 18 -0.94 3.37 -14.42
C PRO A 18 -0.17 2.76 -13.24
N HIS A 19 -0.73 2.85 -12.03
CA HIS A 19 -0.16 2.17 -10.87
C HIS A 19 -0.40 0.65 -10.99
N TYR A 20 0.53 -0.07 -11.65
CA TYR A 20 0.38 -1.50 -11.93
C TYR A 20 1.60 -2.36 -11.58
N SER A 21 2.80 -1.78 -11.42
CA SER A 21 4.03 -2.56 -11.26
C SER A 21 4.02 -3.50 -10.04
N GLY A 22 3.39 -3.09 -8.94
CA GLY A 22 3.20 -3.92 -7.74
C GLY A 22 2.02 -4.90 -7.79
N THR A 23 1.23 -4.90 -8.88
CA THR A 23 0.03 -5.76 -9.04
C THR A 23 0.10 -6.65 -10.29
N THR A 24 1.31 -7.02 -10.72
CA THR A 24 1.51 -8.13 -11.67
C THR A 24 0.97 -9.44 -11.09
N LEU A 25 0.55 -10.40 -11.92
CA LEU A 25 -0.04 -11.66 -11.46
C LEU A 25 0.82 -12.38 -10.39
N ASP A 26 2.14 -12.40 -10.57
CA ASP A 26 3.07 -12.97 -9.60
C ASP A 26 3.07 -12.20 -8.26
N ALA A 27 2.98 -10.87 -8.30
CA ALA A 27 2.87 -10.05 -7.11
C ALA A 27 1.52 -10.27 -6.41
N GLN A 28 0.43 -10.44 -7.17
CA GLN A 28 -0.91 -10.72 -6.61
C GLN A 28 -0.92 -12.00 -5.79
N ALA A 29 -0.29 -13.07 -6.28
CA ALA A 29 -0.18 -14.32 -5.55
C ALA A 29 0.48 -14.13 -4.17
N ARG A 30 1.56 -13.33 -4.11
CA ARG A 30 2.29 -13.08 -2.86
C ARG A 30 1.53 -12.20 -1.88
N TYR A 31 1.01 -11.05 -2.32
CA TYR A 31 0.29 -10.16 -1.39
C TYR A 31 -1.05 -10.76 -0.97
N ALA A 32 -1.72 -11.56 -1.80
CA ALA A 32 -2.95 -12.26 -1.41
C ALA A 32 -2.68 -13.29 -0.31
N ALA A 33 -1.59 -14.05 -0.42
CA ALA A 33 -1.15 -14.96 0.64
C ALA A 33 -0.79 -14.19 1.93
N GLY A 34 -0.08 -13.06 1.82
CA GLY A 34 0.25 -12.22 2.98
C GLY A 34 -0.99 -11.62 3.67
N VAL A 35 -2.00 -11.18 2.92
CA VAL A 35 -3.28 -10.72 3.48
C VAL A 35 -3.97 -11.86 4.23
N LYS A 36 -4.00 -13.07 3.66
CA LYS A 36 -4.55 -14.25 4.32
C LYS A 36 -3.82 -14.55 5.64
N GLU A 37 -2.48 -14.53 5.64
CA GLU A 37 -1.66 -14.73 6.85
C GLU A 37 -2.02 -13.71 7.95
N ILE A 38 -2.12 -12.43 7.59
CA ILE A 38 -2.50 -11.35 8.53
C ILE A 38 -3.88 -11.60 9.12
N LEU A 39 -4.85 -11.97 8.29
CA LEU A 39 -6.22 -12.26 8.75
C LEU A 39 -6.28 -13.51 9.63
N GLU A 40 -5.55 -14.57 9.28
CA GLU A 40 -5.46 -15.78 10.11
C GLU A 40 -4.85 -15.48 11.47
N ASN A 41 -3.80 -14.66 11.53
CA ASN A 41 -3.23 -14.24 12.81
C ASN A 41 -4.24 -13.44 13.63
N TRP A 42 -4.93 -12.48 13.01
CA TRP A 42 -5.92 -11.65 13.70
C TRP A 42 -7.11 -12.46 14.24
N LEU A 43 -7.70 -13.33 13.41
CA LEU A 43 -8.85 -14.17 13.77
C LEU A 43 -8.50 -15.18 14.88
N ASN A 44 -7.26 -15.68 14.89
CA ASN A 44 -6.79 -16.64 15.90
C ASN A 44 -6.08 -15.97 17.09
N GLN A 45 -6.17 -14.64 17.22
CA GLN A 45 -5.52 -13.88 18.30
C GLN A 45 -4.01 -14.11 18.42
N LYS A 46 -3.34 -14.37 17.30
CA LYS A 46 -1.88 -14.49 17.20
C LYS A 46 -1.26 -13.12 16.91
N LEU A 47 -0.01 -12.96 17.31
CA LEU A 47 0.77 -11.78 16.99
C LEU A 47 1.02 -11.67 15.48
N GLN A 48 1.05 -10.45 14.97
CA GLN A 48 1.47 -10.19 13.60
C GLN A 48 3.00 -10.17 13.50
N ARG A 49 3.51 -10.42 12.30
CA ARG A 49 4.92 -10.21 11.98
C ARG A 49 5.28 -8.73 12.09
N GLN A 50 6.39 -8.42 12.75
CA GLN A 50 6.78 -7.05 13.05
C GLN A 50 6.95 -6.21 11.78
N GLU A 51 7.48 -6.80 10.72
CA GLU A 51 7.70 -6.17 9.42
C GLU A 51 6.41 -5.83 8.66
N TYR A 52 5.25 -6.35 9.08
CA TYR A 52 3.95 -6.01 8.50
C TYR A 52 3.27 -4.84 9.22
N LEU A 53 3.73 -4.48 10.42
CA LEU A 53 3.10 -3.46 11.24
C LEU A 53 3.60 -2.06 10.85
N ILE A 54 2.66 -1.18 10.51
CA ILE A 54 2.92 0.24 10.29
C ILE A 54 2.55 1.05 11.54
N VAL A 55 1.35 0.82 12.07
CA VAL A 55 0.84 1.41 13.31
C VAL A 55 0.36 0.28 14.22
N ASP A 56 0.77 0.30 15.49
CA ASP A 56 0.26 -0.58 16.53
C ASP A 56 0.04 0.22 17.83
N LYS A 57 -1.02 -0.10 18.57
CA LYS A 57 -1.38 0.56 19.84
C LYS A 57 -1.34 2.10 19.82
N GLY A 58 -1.73 2.70 18.70
CA GLY A 58 -1.79 4.15 18.53
C GLY A 58 -0.46 4.83 18.22
N GLN A 59 0.60 4.07 17.90
CA GLN A 59 1.91 4.62 17.54
C GLN A 59 2.42 4.04 16.21
N VAL A 60 3.14 4.85 15.44
CA VAL A 60 3.90 4.35 14.28
C VAL A 60 5.05 3.49 14.81
N VAL A 61 5.09 2.22 14.42
CA VAL A 61 6.11 1.24 14.83
C VAL A 61 7.07 0.89 13.69
N SER A 62 6.74 1.30 12.47
CA SER A 62 7.63 1.17 11.32
C SER A 62 8.71 2.25 11.35
N PRO A 63 9.99 1.93 11.11
CA PRO A 63 11.07 2.92 11.05
C PRO A 63 11.01 3.79 9.78
N ALA A 64 10.12 3.47 8.84
CA ALA A 64 10.06 4.11 7.52
C ALA A 64 9.15 5.35 7.46
N TYR A 65 8.37 5.65 8.50
CA TYR A 65 7.33 6.68 8.48
C TYR A 65 7.37 7.60 9.70
N THR A 66 6.91 8.84 9.51
CA THR A 66 6.61 9.80 10.58
C THR A 66 5.10 9.94 10.76
N VAL A 67 4.66 10.35 11.94
CA VAL A 67 3.25 10.68 12.19
C VAL A 67 2.84 11.93 11.39
N GLY A 68 1.72 11.85 10.67
CA GLY A 68 1.19 12.96 9.87
C GLY A 68 0.01 12.53 8.99
N ASP A 69 -0.57 13.47 8.25
CA ASP A 69 -1.67 13.23 7.29
C ASP A 69 -1.23 13.55 5.86
N ALA A 70 -1.24 12.54 4.99
CA ALA A 70 -0.93 12.63 3.57
C ALA A 70 -2.16 12.40 2.67
N THR A 71 -3.36 12.39 3.25
CA THR A 71 -4.62 12.06 2.54
C THR A 71 -5.36 13.27 1.98
N LYS A 72 -4.88 14.48 2.29
CA LYS A 72 -5.49 15.73 1.82
C LYS A 72 -5.59 15.78 0.29
N GLY A 73 -6.80 16.07 -0.21
CA GLY A 73 -7.08 16.15 -1.64
C GLY A 73 -7.36 14.80 -2.32
N SER A 74 -7.44 13.71 -1.54
CA SER A 74 -8.04 12.46 -2.02
C SER A 74 -9.56 12.60 -2.15
N THR A 75 -10.10 12.05 -3.25
CA THR A 75 -11.53 12.04 -3.61
C THR A 75 -11.88 10.75 -4.31
#